data_AF-A0A386C5T0-F1
#
_entry.id   AF-A0A386C5T0-F1
#
_cell.length_a   1.000
_cell.length_b   1.000
_cell.length_c   1.000
_cell.angle_alpha   90.00
_cell.angle_beta   90.00
_cell.angle_gamma   90.00
#
_symmetry.space_group_name_H-M   'P 1'
#
loop_
_entity.id
_entity.type
_entity.pdbx_description
1 polymer ?
#
loop_
_entity_poly.entity_id
_entity_poly.type
_entity_poly.pdbx_seq_one_letter_code
_entity_poly.pdbx_strand_id
1 'polypeptide(L)'
;MKRPRQFSFSRARGGMSVTMMLVMLALLAMLGLIEIGYLFWAKRDAQKVADLAALAGAQRLELCTSDNSDNSAARQSALTQNRFAGSLQIHCGNWSATRATANRFVTTVDAANPRNAVQVVAERSVLPFFGQNTSLPTVSAQAVARRSEPTAVFAVGSQLLRTNGNSVLLSTLRMIGLDVTNATVLSYDGLAQANITPSGLLKALNIPVTANLSVADFNRLLSVNKISLAQLVDAT
;
A
#
# COMPACT_ATOMS: atom_id res chain seq x y z
N MET A 1 -12.10 -94.70 -36.59
CA MET A 1 -12.89 -93.44 -36.51
C MET A 1 -12.33 -92.54 -35.43
N LYS A 2 -11.72 -91.40 -35.77
CA LYS A 2 -11.25 -90.40 -34.78
C LYS A 2 -12.24 -89.24 -34.74
N ARG A 3 -12.84 -88.97 -33.57
CA ARG A 3 -13.75 -87.83 -33.36
C ARG A 3 -12.95 -86.52 -33.36
N PRO A 4 -13.42 -85.46 -34.03
CA PRO A 4 -12.78 -84.15 -33.96
C PRO A 4 -12.97 -83.53 -32.57
N ARG A 5 -11.89 -83.03 -31.97
CA ARG A 5 -11.93 -82.24 -30.75
C ARG A 5 -12.46 -80.85 -31.10
N GLN A 6 -13.64 -80.52 -30.59
CA GLN A 6 -14.17 -79.15 -30.66
C GLN A 6 -13.45 -78.29 -29.61
N PHE A 7 -12.76 -77.25 -30.07
CA PHE A 7 -12.22 -76.20 -29.20
C PHE A 7 -13.32 -75.18 -28.92
N SER A 8 -13.78 -75.13 -27.67
CA SER A 8 -14.65 -74.05 -27.18
C SER A 8 -13.79 -72.88 -26.73
N PHE A 9 -13.90 -71.74 -27.40
CA PHE A 9 -13.33 -70.48 -26.92
C PHE A 9 -14.27 -69.87 -25.88
N SER A 10 -13.89 -69.92 -24.61
CA SER A 10 -14.52 -69.15 -23.56
C SER A 10 -14.26 -67.66 -23.79
N ARG A 11 -15.30 -66.89 -24.18
CA ARG A 11 -15.23 -65.43 -24.22
C ARG A 11 -14.95 -64.90 -22.81
N ALA A 12 -13.85 -64.17 -22.65
CA ALA A 12 -13.49 -63.50 -21.40
C ALA A 12 -14.53 -62.42 -21.05
N ARG A 13 -15.57 -62.79 -20.31
CA ARG A 13 -16.54 -61.88 -19.69
C ARG A 13 -16.06 -61.62 -18.26
N GLY A 14 -15.15 -60.66 -18.12
CA GLY A 14 -14.55 -60.31 -16.82
C GLY A 14 -13.56 -59.14 -16.84
N GLY A 15 -13.02 -58.75 -18.00
CA GLY A 15 -12.10 -57.61 -18.10
C GLY A 15 -12.75 -56.23 -17.90
N MET A 16 -14.05 -56.10 -18.21
CA MET A 16 -14.75 -54.81 -18.09
C MET A 16 -15.03 -54.38 -16.64
N SER A 17 -15.08 -55.30 -15.68
CA SER A 17 -15.32 -54.95 -14.28
C SER A 17 -14.13 -54.22 -13.66
N VAL A 18 -12.90 -54.65 -13.97
CA VAL A 18 -11.68 -54.01 -13.49
C VAL A 18 -11.52 -52.60 -14.07
N THR A 19 -11.78 -52.42 -15.37
CA THR A 19 -11.75 -51.10 -15.99
C THR A 19 -12.82 -50.17 -15.41
N MET A 20 -14.01 -50.68 -15.12
CA MET A 20 -15.09 -49.89 -14.52
C MET A 20 -14.78 -49.49 -13.07
N MET A 21 -14.16 -50.37 -12.28
CA MET A 21 -13.68 -50.05 -10.93
C MET A 21 -12.62 -48.93 -10.96
N LEU A 22 -11.65 -49.00 -11.87
CA LEU A 22 -10.61 -47.98 -12.00
C LEU A 22 -11.19 -46.62 -12.42
N VAL A 23 -12.16 -46.60 -13.35
CA VAL A 23 -12.85 -45.37 -13.74
C VAL A 23 -13.63 -44.78 -12.55
N MET A 24 -14.34 -45.61 -11.79
CA MET A 24 -15.06 -45.18 -10.60
C MET A 24 -14.11 -44.54 -9.57
N LEU A 25 -12.96 -45.17 -9.30
CA LEU A 25 -11.94 -44.62 -8.42
C LEU A 25 -11.36 -43.29 -8.93
N ALA A 26 -11.11 -43.19 -10.23
CA ALA A 26 -10.63 -41.95 -10.83
C ALA A 26 -11.66 -40.81 -10.70
N LEU A 27 -12.95 -41.09 -10.87
CA LEU A 27 -14.03 -40.12 -10.69
C LEU A 27 -14.15 -39.68 -9.22
N LEU A 28 -14.03 -40.60 -8.27
CA LEU A 28 -14.02 -40.26 -6.84
C LEU A 28 -12.80 -39.41 -6.46
N ALA A 29 -11.62 -39.72 -7.01
CA ALA A 29 -10.42 -38.92 -6.80
C ALA A 29 -10.56 -37.50 -7.39
N MET A 30 -11.09 -37.38 -8.60
CA MET A 30 -11.42 -36.07 -9.22
C MET A 30 -12.39 -35.27 -8.34
N LEU A 31 -13.44 -35.91 -7.83
CA LEU A 31 -14.41 -35.26 -6.96
C LEU A 31 -13.77 -34.79 -5.63
N GLY A 32 -12.88 -35.59 -5.05
CA GLY A 32 -12.10 -35.20 -3.87
C GLY A 32 -11.17 -33.99 -4.13
N LEU A 33 -10.52 -33.94 -5.30
CA LEU A 33 -9.70 -32.80 -5.69
C LEU A 33 -10.51 -31.51 -5.84
N ILE A 34 -11.74 -31.60 -6.35
CA ILE A 34 -12.65 -30.46 -6.46
C ILE A 34 -12.99 -29.89 -5.07
N GLU A 35 -13.27 -30.77 -4.10
CA GLU A 35 -13.56 -30.33 -2.72
C GLU A 35 -12.36 -29.62 -2.08
N ILE A 36 -11.17 -30.19 -2.19
CA ILE A 36 -9.93 -29.55 -1.70
C ILE A 36 -9.70 -28.20 -2.41
N GLY A 37 -9.92 -28.16 -3.73
CA GLY A 37 -9.83 -26.93 -4.52
C GLY A 37 -10.78 -25.85 -4.04
N TYR A 38 -12.03 -26.21 -3.75
CA TYR A 38 -13.03 -25.28 -3.21
C TYR A 38 -12.65 -24.76 -1.82
N LEU A 39 -12.15 -25.63 -0.93
CA LEU A 39 -11.66 -25.23 0.40
C LEU A 39 -10.49 -24.24 0.31
N PHE A 40 -9.55 -24.49 -0.59
CA PHE A 40 -8.40 -23.61 -0.79
C PHE A 40 -8.82 -22.25 -1.36
N TRP A 41 -9.75 -22.26 -2.33
CA TRP A 41 -10.35 -21.04 -2.84
C TRP A 41 -11.06 -20.25 -1.74
N ALA A 42 -11.88 -20.90 -0.91
CA ALA A 42 -12.60 -20.26 0.19
C ALA A 42 -11.65 -19.63 1.21
N LYS A 43 -10.54 -20.32 1.53
CA LYS A 43 -9.49 -19.79 2.41
C LYS A 43 -8.82 -18.54 1.85
N ARG A 44 -8.42 -18.59 0.57
CA ARG A 44 -7.77 -17.46 -0.10
C ARG A 44 -8.69 -16.25 -0.21
N ASP A 45 -9.97 -16.48 -0.47
CA ASP A 45 -10.97 -15.42 -0.53
C ASP A 45 -11.17 -14.76 0.85
N ALA A 46 -11.30 -15.54 1.92
CA ALA A 46 -11.41 -15.02 3.29
C ALA A 46 -10.16 -14.22 3.69
N GLN A 47 -8.95 -14.70 3.36
CA GLN A 47 -7.69 -14.00 3.62
C GLN A 47 -7.63 -12.65 2.90
N LYS A 48 -7.94 -12.63 1.60
CA LYS A 48 -7.98 -11.41 0.80
C LYS A 48 -8.92 -10.37 1.42
N VAL A 49 -10.11 -10.79 1.84
CA VAL A 49 -11.10 -9.89 2.43
C VAL A 49 -10.62 -9.38 3.79
N ALA A 50 -10.07 -10.25 4.65
CA ALA A 50 -9.55 -9.85 5.94
C ALA A 50 -8.45 -8.79 5.79
N ASP A 51 -7.49 -8.99 4.89
CA ASP A 51 -6.39 -8.06 4.65
C ASP A 51 -6.86 -6.70 4.12
N LEU A 52 -7.73 -6.69 3.11
CA LEU A 52 -8.27 -5.45 2.53
C LEU A 52 -9.17 -4.70 3.50
N ALA A 53 -9.97 -5.41 4.30
CA ALA A 53 -10.83 -4.81 5.31
C ALA A 53 -10.00 -4.23 6.46
N ALA A 54 -8.97 -4.95 6.93
CA ALA A 54 -8.08 -4.47 7.98
C ALA A 54 -7.35 -3.19 7.54
N LEU A 55 -6.79 -3.17 6.32
CA LEU A 55 -6.13 -1.98 5.76
C LEU A 55 -7.08 -0.79 5.62
N ALA A 56 -8.30 -1.01 5.10
CA ALA A 56 -9.31 0.05 4.99
C ALA A 56 -9.70 0.62 6.37
N GLY A 57 -9.85 -0.25 7.38
CA GLY A 57 -10.11 0.17 8.75
C GLY A 57 -8.95 0.94 9.38
N ALA A 58 -7.72 0.48 9.17
CA ALA A 58 -6.52 1.13 9.70
C ALA A 58 -6.30 2.54 9.10
N GLN A 59 -6.71 2.78 7.86
CA GLN A 59 -6.66 4.11 7.25
C GLN A 59 -7.65 5.08 7.91
N ARG A 60 -8.80 4.58 8.38
CA ARG A 60 -9.88 5.38 8.97
C ARG A 60 -10.23 4.93 10.39
N LEU A 61 -9.27 5.04 11.31
CA LEU A 61 -9.45 4.71 12.73
C LEU A 61 -10.51 5.58 13.44
N GLU A 62 -10.79 6.76 12.89
CA GLU A 62 -11.85 7.66 13.37
C GLU A 62 -13.26 7.07 13.17
N LEU A 63 -13.41 6.09 12.27
CA LEU A 63 -14.68 5.42 11.98
C LEU A 63 -14.90 4.14 12.82
N CYS A 64 -14.04 3.90 13.81
CA CYS A 64 -14.26 2.86 14.80
C CYS A 64 -15.36 3.27 15.79
N THR A 65 -16.20 2.31 16.20
CA THR A 65 -17.22 2.54 17.22
C THR A 65 -16.63 2.92 18.58
N SER A 66 -17.47 3.47 19.47
CA SER A 66 -17.06 3.89 20.81
C SER A 66 -16.56 2.74 21.67
N ASP A 67 -17.14 1.55 21.51
CA ASP A 67 -16.77 0.31 22.19
C ASP A 67 -15.62 -0.45 21.50
N ASN A 68 -15.09 0.06 20.38
CA ASN A 68 -14.05 -0.58 19.57
C ASN A 68 -14.44 -1.95 19.00
N SER A 69 -15.71 -2.34 19.03
CA SER A 69 -16.17 -3.62 18.49
C SER A 69 -16.37 -3.58 16.98
N ASP A 70 -16.08 -2.45 16.33
CA ASP A 70 -16.39 -2.28 14.93
C ASP A 70 -15.66 -1.12 14.23
N ASN A 71 -15.59 -1.16 12.90
CA ASN A 71 -15.15 -0.09 12.02
C ASN A 71 -15.95 -0.08 10.69
N SER A 72 -16.61 1.04 10.37
CA SER A 72 -17.48 1.12 9.19
C SER A 72 -16.73 1.07 7.85
N ALA A 73 -15.49 1.58 7.78
CA ALA A 73 -14.66 1.49 6.57
C ALA A 73 -14.22 0.06 6.29
N ALA A 74 -13.80 -0.67 7.32
CA ALA A 74 -13.47 -2.09 7.21
C ALA A 74 -14.68 -2.92 6.76
N ARG A 75 -15.87 -2.66 7.32
CA ARG A 75 -17.09 -3.37 6.89
C ARG A 75 -17.51 -3.05 5.47
N GLN A 76 -17.43 -1.78 5.07
CA GLN A 76 -17.75 -1.36 3.71
C GLN A 76 -16.80 -2.01 2.68
N SER A 77 -15.51 -2.11 3.01
CA SER A 77 -14.53 -2.82 2.19
C SER A 77 -14.88 -4.30 2.04
N ALA A 78 -15.23 -4.98 3.14
CA ALA A 78 -15.55 -6.41 3.10
C ALA A 78 -16.89 -6.73 2.41
N LEU A 79 -17.99 -6.09 2.83
CA LEU A 79 -19.34 -6.46 2.41
C LEU A 79 -19.77 -5.78 1.10
N THR A 80 -19.39 -4.52 0.89
CA THR A 80 -19.87 -3.76 -0.28
C THR A 80 -18.89 -3.87 -1.45
N GLN A 81 -17.59 -3.66 -1.20
CA GLN A 81 -16.59 -3.66 -2.27
C GLN A 81 -16.17 -5.09 -2.67
N ASN A 82 -15.92 -5.96 -1.68
CA ASN A 82 -15.50 -7.34 -1.93
C ASN A 82 -16.65 -8.36 -1.92
N ARG A 83 -17.88 -7.94 -1.57
CA ARG A 83 -19.09 -8.80 -1.55
C ARG A 83 -18.87 -10.12 -0.81
N PHE A 84 -18.17 -10.05 0.33
CA PHE A 84 -17.86 -11.24 1.10
C PHE A 84 -19.12 -11.89 1.65
N ALA A 85 -19.38 -13.13 1.22
CA ALA A 85 -20.50 -13.94 1.68
C ALA A 85 -20.04 -14.87 2.82
N GLY A 86 -19.89 -14.29 4.01
CA GLY A 86 -19.44 -14.94 5.24
C GLY A 86 -19.69 -14.07 6.47
N SER A 87 -19.27 -14.53 7.65
CA SER A 87 -19.30 -13.74 8.89
C SER A 87 -18.05 -12.86 8.98
N LEU A 88 -18.20 -11.68 9.58
CA LEU A 88 -17.12 -10.71 9.70
C LEU A 88 -17.11 -10.11 11.10
N GLN A 89 -16.04 -10.37 11.85
CA GLN A 89 -15.78 -9.75 13.15
C GLN A 89 -14.68 -8.70 12.97
N ILE A 90 -14.89 -7.51 13.50
CA ILE A 90 -13.98 -6.38 13.37
C ILE A 90 -13.69 -5.88 14.78
N HIS A 91 -12.44 -5.61 15.11
CA HIS A 91 -12.07 -5.01 16.38
C HIS A 91 -11.05 -3.90 16.17
N CYS A 92 -11.32 -2.74 16.74
CA CYS A 92 -10.33 -1.67 16.82
C CYS A 92 -9.52 -1.83 18.11
N GLY A 93 -8.25 -1.46 18.06
CA GLY A 93 -7.38 -1.71 19.20
C GLY A 93 -5.99 -1.15 19.02
N ASN A 94 -5.07 -1.69 19.81
CA ASN A 94 -3.67 -1.33 19.79
C ASN A 94 -2.80 -2.51 19.33
N TRP A 95 -1.98 -2.25 18.32
CA TRP A 95 -0.88 -3.10 17.90
C TRP A 95 0.46 -2.53 18.36
N SER A 96 1.36 -3.39 18.84
CA SER A 96 2.72 -3.01 19.20
C SER A 96 3.73 -4.10 18.84
N ALA A 97 4.84 -3.72 18.21
CA ALA A 97 5.92 -4.63 17.82
C ALA A 97 6.60 -5.33 19.01
N THR A 98 6.52 -4.77 20.21
CA THR A 98 7.13 -5.34 21.42
C THR A 98 6.21 -6.33 22.14
N ARG A 99 4.95 -6.45 21.71
CA ARG A 99 3.97 -7.31 22.38
C ARG A 99 4.25 -8.79 22.09
N ALA A 100 4.14 -9.63 23.11
CA ALA A 100 4.44 -11.07 23.03
C ALA A 100 3.27 -11.94 22.50
N THR A 101 2.07 -11.38 22.36
CA THR A 101 0.92 -12.07 21.76
C THR A 101 1.19 -12.42 20.29
N ALA A 102 0.74 -13.58 19.80
CA ALA A 102 0.96 -14.03 18.42
C ALA A 102 0.61 -12.97 17.36
N ASN A 103 -0.48 -12.23 17.55
CA ASN A 103 -0.96 -11.21 16.62
C ASN A 103 -0.49 -9.78 16.97
N ARG A 104 0.30 -9.64 18.05
CA ARG A 104 0.83 -8.37 18.58
C ARG A 104 -0.23 -7.28 18.80
N PHE A 105 -1.50 -7.68 18.95
CA PHE A 105 -2.69 -6.82 18.99
C PHE A 105 -3.49 -7.07 20.26
N VAL A 106 -4.11 -6.01 20.79
CA VAL A 106 -5.13 -6.07 21.84
C VAL A 106 -6.31 -5.19 21.51
N THR A 107 -7.49 -5.63 21.93
CA THR A 107 -8.75 -4.88 21.81
C THR A 107 -8.90 -3.81 22.89
N THR A 108 -8.15 -3.90 23.98
CA THR A 108 -8.14 -2.92 25.07
C THR A 108 -7.48 -1.62 24.61
N VAL A 109 -8.26 -0.54 24.61
CA VAL A 109 -7.79 0.81 24.30
C VAL A 109 -7.80 1.64 25.58
N ASP A 110 -6.63 2.17 25.93
CA ASP A 110 -6.43 3.03 27.09
C ASP A 110 -5.34 4.08 26.80
N ALA A 111 -4.98 4.92 27.78
CA ALA A 111 -3.95 5.94 27.60
C ALA A 111 -2.55 5.36 27.31
N ALA A 112 -2.25 4.15 27.76
CA ALA A 112 -0.99 3.45 27.49
C ALA A 112 -1.03 2.70 26.14
N ASN A 113 -2.21 2.34 25.67
CA ASN A 113 -2.49 1.58 24.47
C ASN A 113 -3.48 2.35 23.57
N PRO A 114 -3.05 3.48 22.99
CA PRO A 114 -3.93 4.26 22.12
C PRO A 114 -4.34 3.45 20.90
N ARG A 115 -5.56 3.70 20.41
CA ARG A 115 -6.10 3.06 19.21
C ARG A 115 -5.19 3.36 18.01
N ASN A 116 -4.56 2.34 17.44
CA ASN A 116 -3.64 2.49 16.30
C ASN A 116 -3.79 1.38 15.24
N ALA A 117 -4.66 0.38 15.47
CA ALA A 117 -4.80 -0.76 14.59
C ALA A 117 -6.24 -1.29 14.54
N VAL A 118 -6.55 -2.01 13.47
CA VAL A 118 -7.81 -2.73 13.27
C VAL A 118 -7.49 -4.20 12.98
N GLN A 119 -8.14 -5.08 13.74
CA GLN A 119 -8.17 -6.52 13.51
C GLN A 119 -9.47 -6.87 12.79
N VAL A 120 -9.38 -7.73 11.79
CA VAL A 120 -10.53 -8.28 11.09
C VAL A 120 -10.41 -9.79 11.05
N VAL A 121 -11.47 -10.48 11.44
CA VAL A 121 -11.63 -11.94 11.30
C VAL A 121 -12.78 -12.18 10.33
N ALA A 122 -12.45 -12.81 9.20
CA ALA A 122 -13.41 -13.20 8.18
C ALA A 122 -13.60 -14.72 8.23
N GLU A 123 -14.83 -15.19 8.37
CA GLU A 123 -15.14 -16.62 8.38
C GLU A 123 -16.17 -16.97 7.30
N ARG A 124 -15.98 -18.13 6.68
CA ARG A 124 -16.89 -18.65 5.66
C ARG A 124 -17.22 -20.10 5.95
N SER A 125 -18.51 -20.39 6.07
CA SER A 125 -19.02 -21.76 6.09
C SER A 125 -18.90 -22.37 4.69
N VAL A 126 -18.31 -23.56 4.61
CA VAL A 126 -18.15 -24.33 3.38
C VAL A 126 -19.02 -25.58 3.46
N LEU A 127 -19.77 -25.86 2.39
CA LEU A 127 -20.60 -27.07 2.31
C LEU A 127 -19.70 -28.26 1.97
N PRO A 128 -19.67 -29.33 2.79
CA PRO A 128 -18.93 -30.54 2.46
C PRO A 128 -19.68 -31.29 1.35
N PHE A 129 -19.00 -31.63 0.26
CA PHE A 129 -19.63 -32.32 -0.87
C PHE A 129 -19.87 -33.81 -0.57
N PHE A 130 -19.05 -34.40 0.32
CA PHE A 130 -19.16 -35.81 0.71
C PHE A 130 -20.04 -36.07 1.94
N GLY A 131 -20.70 -35.05 2.49
CA GLY A 131 -21.77 -35.21 3.50
C GLY A 131 -21.38 -35.91 4.81
N GLN A 132 -20.09 -36.14 5.08
CA GLN A 132 -19.63 -36.91 6.24
C GLN A 132 -19.62 -36.11 7.56
N ASN A 133 -19.87 -34.80 7.51
CA ASN A 133 -19.82 -33.93 8.69
C ASN A 133 -21.24 -33.52 9.12
N THR A 134 -21.55 -33.68 10.41
CA THR A 134 -22.80 -33.22 11.04
C THR A 134 -22.88 -31.70 11.18
N SER A 135 -21.75 -30.99 11.05
CA SER A 135 -21.66 -29.53 11.01
C SER A 135 -20.90 -29.05 9.77
N LEU A 136 -21.23 -27.85 9.30
CA LEU A 136 -20.52 -27.23 8.19
C LEU A 136 -19.11 -26.85 8.63
N PRO A 137 -18.04 -27.33 7.97
CA PRO A 137 -16.70 -26.82 8.22
C PRO A 137 -16.68 -25.31 7.95
N THR A 138 -15.93 -24.58 8.79
CA THR A 138 -15.75 -23.14 8.64
C THR A 138 -14.29 -22.84 8.39
N VAL A 139 -14.03 -22.03 7.38
CA VAL A 139 -12.71 -21.49 7.10
C VAL A 139 -12.63 -20.08 7.67
N SER A 140 -11.64 -19.82 8.51
CA SER A 140 -11.40 -18.50 9.08
C SER A 140 -10.05 -17.94 8.63
N ALA A 141 -10.01 -16.62 8.46
CA ALA A 141 -8.82 -15.86 8.19
C ALA A 141 -8.82 -14.60 9.06
N GLN A 142 -7.65 -14.25 9.56
CA GLN A 142 -7.48 -13.09 10.42
C GLN A 142 -6.37 -12.19 9.87
N ALA A 143 -6.63 -10.89 9.86
CA ALA A 143 -5.65 -9.86 9.53
C ALA A 143 -5.64 -8.76 10.61
N VAL A 144 -4.48 -8.15 10.81
CA VAL A 144 -4.32 -6.96 11.66
C VAL A 144 -3.54 -5.92 10.88
N ALA A 145 -4.09 -4.73 10.75
CA ALA A 145 -3.42 -3.61 10.11
C ALA A 145 -3.25 -2.46 11.10
N ARG A 146 -2.04 -1.89 11.13
CA ARG A 146 -1.70 -0.69 11.91
C ARG A 146 -1.74 0.52 11.00
N ARG A 147 -2.25 1.65 11.50
CA ARG A 147 -2.08 2.95 10.85
C ARG A 147 -0.62 3.37 10.93
N SER A 148 0.02 3.55 9.77
CA SER A 148 1.36 4.14 9.72
C SER A 148 1.30 5.58 10.22
N GLU A 149 2.31 6.00 10.99
CA GLU A 149 2.47 7.40 11.33
C GLU A 149 2.60 8.23 10.04
N PRO A 150 2.00 9.43 9.98
CA PRO A 150 2.11 10.28 8.80
C PRO A 150 3.58 10.68 8.61
N THR A 151 4.28 10.02 7.69
CA THR A 151 5.57 10.50 7.23
C THR A 151 5.29 11.51 6.13
N ALA A 152 5.54 12.80 6.42
CA ALA A 152 5.45 13.84 5.41
C ALA A 152 6.51 13.56 4.35
N VAL A 153 6.08 13.16 3.14
CA VAL A 153 6.97 13.02 2.00
C VAL A 153 6.92 14.34 1.22
N PHE A 154 7.97 15.14 1.33
CA PHE A 154 8.14 16.32 0.49
C PHE A 154 8.60 15.87 -0.91
N ALA A 155 7.67 15.85 -1.85
CA ALA A 155 8.00 15.68 -3.27
C ALA A 155 8.27 17.05 -3.89
N VAL A 156 9.53 17.38 -4.14
CA VAL A 156 9.90 18.54 -4.95
C VAL A 156 9.83 18.12 -6.41
N GLY A 157 8.75 18.50 -7.10
CA GLY A 157 8.67 18.38 -8.55
C GLY A 157 9.61 19.40 -9.22
N SER A 158 10.38 18.97 -10.20
CA SER A 158 11.18 19.88 -11.03
C SER A 158 10.26 20.66 -11.98
N GLN A 159 9.78 21.82 -11.54
CA GLN A 159 9.11 22.77 -12.41
C GLN A 159 10.18 23.50 -13.26
N LEU A 160 10.22 23.21 -14.57
CA LEU A 160 11.05 23.95 -15.52
C LEU A 160 10.50 25.37 -15.67
N LEU A 161 11.38 26.37 -15.50
CA LEU A 161 11.08 27.79 -15.61
C LEU A 161 10.48 28.11 -17.00
N ARG A 162 9.16 28.31 -17.09
CA ARG A 162 8.49 28.73 -18.32
C ARG A 162 8.67 30.24 -18.51
N THR A 163 9.56 30.62 -19.43
CA THR A 163 9.78 32.01 -19.84
C THR A 163 8.70 32.42 -20.85
N ASN A 164 7.51 32.76 -20.37
CA ASN A 164 6.51 33.42 -21.23
C ASN A 164 6.72 34.94 -21.16
N GLY A 165 7.56 35.47 -22.06
CA GLY A 165 7.64 36.87 -22.54
C GLY A 165 7.84 38.04 -21.57
N ASN A 166 7.17 38.06 -20.41
CA ASN A 166 7.05 39.22 -19.51
C ASN A 166 7.14 38.81 -18.02
N SER A 167 7.88 37.75 -17.69
CA SER A 167 8.03 37.36 -16.28
C SER A 167 8.93 38.35 -15.53
N VAL A 168 8.42 38.83 -14.38
CA VAL A 168 9.15 39.72 -13.44
C VAL A 168 10.49 39.12 -13.00
N LEU A 169 10.58 37.78 -13.03
CA LEU A 169 11.81 37.02 -12.83
C LEU A 169 12.86 37.29 -13.91
N LEU A 170 12.49 37.42 -15.19
CA LEU A 170 13.44 37.72 -16.25
C LEU A 170 13.99 39.15 -16.14
N SER A 171 13.18 40.10 -15.65
CA SER A 171 13.65 41.47 -15.36
C SER A 171 14.57 41.53 -14.13
N THR A 172 14.34 40.70 -13.10
CA THR A 172 15.25 40.61 -11.95
C THR A 172 16.54 39.88 -12.29
N LEU A 173 16.48 38.83 -13.13
CA LEU A 173 17.67 38.16 -13.67
C LEU A 173 18.52 39.09 -14.54
N ARG A 174 17.90 39.94 -15.37
CA ARG A 174 18.62 41.00 -16.10
C ARG A 174 19.23 42.05 -15.16
N MET A 175 18.54 42.40 -14.07
CA MET A 175 19.02 43.38 -13.10
C MET A 175 20.27 42.91 -12.34
N ILE A 176 20.41 41.60 -12.12
CA ILE A 176 21.62 40.97 -11.56
C ILE A 176 22.69 40.65 -12.63
N GLY A 177 22.51 41.11 -13.88
CA GLY A 177 23.51 41.01 -14.95
C GLY A 177 23.49 39.71 -15.76
N LEU A 178 22.47 38.85 -15.59
CA LEU A 178 22.31 37.65 -16.39
C LEU A 178 21.43 37.95 -17.62
N ASP A 179 22.08 38.13 -18.77
CA ASP A 179 21.38 38.28 -20.05
C ASP A 179 21.12 36.91 -20.67
N VAL A 180 19.87 36.45 -20.56
CA VAL A 180 19.42 35.12 -20.98
C VAL A 180 18.68 35.18 -22.33
N THR A 181 18.80 36.28 -23.08
CA THR A 181 18.04 36.54 -24.33
C THR A 181 18.24 35.50 -25.43
N ASN A 182 19.38 34.81 -25.46
CA ASN A 182 19.68 33.77 -26.45
C ASN A 182 20.05 32.41 -25.83
N ALA A 183 19.82 32.21 -24.53
CA ALA A 183 20.10 30.91 -23.92
C ALA A 183 18.90 29.98 -24.16
N THR A 184 18.89 29.31 -25.31
CA THR A 184 18.24 28.00 -25.42
C THR A 184 19.00 27.05 -24.50
N VAL A 185 18.56 26.97 -23.23
CA VAL A 185 19.07 26.01 -22.24
C VAL A 185 18.53 24.63 -22.59
N LEU A 186 19.07 24.06 -23.66
CA LEU A 186 19.01 22.65 -23.97
C LEU A 186 20.35 22.08 -23.53
N SER A 187 20.30 21.21 -22.52
CA SER A 187 21.42 20.52 -21.86
C SER A 187 22.04 21.19 -20.62
N TYR A 188 22.47 20.31 -19.71
CA TYR A 188 23.14 20.55 -18.44
C TYR A 188 24.47 21.34 -18.58
N ASP A 189 25.02 21.47 -19.78
CA ASP A 189 26.28 22.20 -20.02
C ASP A 189 26.11 23.72 -20.05
N GLY A 190 24.90 24.23 -20.36
CA GLY A 190 24.66 25.67 -20.48
C GLY A 190 24.67 26.44 -19.15
N LEU A 191 24.37 25.76 -18.04
CA LEU A 191 24.36 26.35 -16.68
C LEU A 191 25.75 26.32 -16.01
N ALA A 192 26.64 25.44 -16.45
CA ALA A 192 28.01 25.38 -15.94
C ALA A 192 28.85 26.61 -16.34
N GLN A 193 28.43 27.33 -17.39
CA GLN A 193 29.10 28.53 -17.90
C GLN A 193 28.48 29.85 -17.41
N ALA A 194 27.45 29.82 -16.55
CA ALA A 194 26.82 31.02 -16.01
C ALA A 194 27.70 31.62 -14.91
N ASN A 195 28.54 32.58 -15.29
CA ASN A 195 29.46 33.25 -14.38
C ASN A 195 28.71 34.33 -13.58
N ILE A 196 28.30 34.00 -12.35
CA ILE A 196 27.60 34.95 -11.46
C ILE A 196 28.64 35.91 -10.88
N THR A 197 28.64 37.16 -11.36
CA THR A 197 29.50 38.20 -10.80
C THR A 197 28.88 38.77 -9.51
N PRO A 198 29.58 38.70 -8.34
CA PRO A 198 29.05 39.16 -7.05
C PRO A 198 28.69 40.65 -7.01
N SER A 199 29.26 41.45 -7.90
CA SER A 199 29.00 42.89 -8.01
C SER A 199 27.57 43.21 -8.49
N GLY A 200 26.93 42.36 -9.28
CA GLY A 200 25.55 42.54 -9.74
C GLY A 200 24.52 42.33 -8.63
N LEU A 201 24.75 41.33 -7.78
CA LEU A 201 23.91 41.03 -6.63
C LEU A 201 23.94 42.17 -5.58
N LEU A 202 25.12 42.76 -5.38
CA LEU A 202 25.33 43.84 -4.41
C LEU A 202 24.70 45.16 -4.87
N LYS A 203 24.67 45.42 -6.19
CA LYS A 203 24.00 46.59 -6.78
C LYS A 203 22.48 46.50 -6.69
N ALA A 204 21.92 45.29 -6.87
CA ALA A 204 20.47 45.04 -6.76
C ALA A 204 19.94 45.17 -5.32
N LEU A 205 20.80 44.96 -4.31
CA LEU A 205 20.45 45.13 -2.90
C LEU A 205 20.63 46.58 -2.37
N ASN A 206 21.04 47.52 -3.23
CA ASN A 206 21.29 48.92 -2.91
C ASN A 206 22.23 49.15 -1.71
N ILE A 207 23.18 48.23 -1.49
CA ILE A 207 24.18 48.33 -0.42
C ILE A 207 25.41 49.02 -1.01
N PRO A 208 25.82 50.22 -0.54
CA PRO A 208 27.03 50.87 -1.03
C PRO A 208 28.26 50.09 -0.55
N VAL A 209 28.90 49.36 -1.46
CA VAL A 209 30.05 48.51 -1.12
C VAL A 209 31.34 49.27 -1.40
N THR A 210 31.87 49.95 -0.38
CA THR A 210 33.28 50.37 -0.34
C THR A 210 34.07 49.42 0.55
N ALA A 211 34.20 48.15 0.17
CA ALA A 211 35.26 47.25 0.62
C ALA A 211 35.07 45.85 0.02
N ASN A 212 36.19 45.21 -0.38
CA ASN A 212 36.24 43.81 -0.76
C ASN A 212 35.93 42.93 0.46
N LEU A 213 34.73 42.38 0.54
CA LEU A 213 34.31 41.46 1.61
C LEU A 213 34.57 40.01 1.17
N SER A 214 35.28 39.26 2.00
CA SER A 214 35.55 37.84 1.77
C SER A 214 34.40 36.98 2.31
N VAL A 215 34.27 35.74 1.82
CA VAL A 215 33.23 34.78 2.24
C VAL A 215 33.23 34.53 3.76
N ALA A 216 34.37 34.73 4.43
CA ALA A 216 34.49 34.61 5.87
C ALA A 216 33.74 35.72 6.64
N ASP A 217 33.64 36.93 6.07
CA ASP A 217 32.93 38.06 6.68
C ASP A 217 31.40 37.93 6.56
N PHE A 218 30.93 37.20 5.53
CA PHE A 218 29.51 36.91 5.32
C PHE A 218 28.90 36.06 6.45
N ASN A 219 29.65 35.08 6.95
CA ASN A 219 29.20 34.26 8.09
C ASN A 219 29.11 35.04 9.40
N ARG A 220 29.88 36.14 9.53
CA ARG A 220 29.78 37.05 10.68
C ARG A 220 28.55 37.95 10.63
N LEU A 221 28.06 38.32 9.43
CA LEU A 221 26.86 39.14 9.29
C LEU A 221 25.57 38.33 9.50
N LEU A 222 25.58 37.04 9.12
CA LEU A 222 24.47 36.11 9.35
C LEU A 222 24.29 35.73 10.83
N SER A 223 25.36 35.75 11.63
CA SER A 223 25.26 35.45 13.07
C SER A 223 24.81 36.65 13.92
N VAL A 224 24.97 37.88 13.39
CA VAL A 224 24.59 39.12 14.08
C VAL A 224 23.11 39.50 13.85
N ASN A 225 22.51 39.08 12.74
CA ASN A 225 21.11 39.40 12.39
C ASN A 225 20.14 38.21 12.52
N LYS A 226 20.13 37.53 13.68
CA LYS A 226 18.92 36.80 14.11
C LYS A 226 17.83 37.81 14.52
N ILE A 227 17.31 38.57 13.56
CA ILE A 227 16.14 39.44 13.76
C ILE A 227 14.99 38.83 12.97
N SER A 228 13.88 38.67 13.67
CA SER A 228 12.72 37.87 13.32
C SER A 228 12.12 38.18 11.95
N LEU A 229 11.81 37.13 11.21
CA LEU A 229 10.93 37.08 10.03
C LEU A 229 9.48 37.60 10.29
N ALA A 230 9.21 38.19 11.45
CA ALA A 230 7.92 38.76 11.83
C ALA A 230 7.71 40.21 11.35
N GLN A 231 8.77 40.91 10.92
CA GLN A 231 8.66 42.30 10.44
C GLN A 231 8.62 42.44 8.91
N LEU A 232 8.70 41.33 8.15
CA LEU A 232 8.63 41.34 6.68
C LEU A 232 7.22 41.07 6.11
N VAL A 233 6.20 40.99 6.98
CA VAL A 233 4.80 40.79 6.56
C VAL A 233 3.96 42.07 6.72
N ASP A 234 4.49 43.13 7.33
CA ASP A 234 3.76 44.39 7.56
C ASP A 234 4.33 45.60 6.80
N ALA A 235 5.19 45.34 5.81
CA ALA A 235 5.60 46.34 4.84
C ALA A 235 5.68 45.68 3.47
N THR A 236 4.84 46.16 2.55
CA THR A 236 5.12 46.39 1.11
C THR A 236 6.23 45.58 0.45
#